data_AF-A0A7S3KFT5-F1
#
_entry.id   AF-A0A7S3KFT5-F1
#
_cell.length_a   1.000
_cell.length_b   1.000
_cell.length_c   1.000
_cell.angle_alpha   90.00
_cell.angle_beta   90.00
_cell.angle_gamma   90.00
#
_symmetry.space_group_name_H-M   'P 1'
#
loop_
_entity.id
_entity.type
_entity.pdbx_description
1 polymer ?
#
loop_
_entity_poly.entity_id
_entity_poly.type
_entity_poly.pdbx_seq_one_letter_code
_entity_poly.pdbx_strand_id
1 'polypeptide(L)'
;MSMQSSEFEEEDIRGVRKSLAKELQIPWLNISRAALIVLYCALTTIMSSLNEDLDKDSNDIILHSLESIFIALFVLEIVLFKYAFKKKYYENKFNIVNSILVAAVFLL
;
A
#
# COMPACT_ATOMS: atom_id res chain seq x y z
N MET A 1 -38.23 -12.49 9.94
CA MET A 1 -37.39 -11.61 10.79
C MET A 1 -35.95 -11.75 10.32
N SER A 2 -35.50 -10.93 9.38
CA SER A 2 -34.11 -10.90 8.87
C SER A 2 -33.73 -9.54 8.27
N MET A 3 -34.58 -8.52 8.43
CA MET A 3 -34.42 -7.21 7.78
C MET A 3 -33.71 -6.17 8.67
N GLN A 4 -33.68 -6.37 9.99
CA GLN A 4 -33.00 -5.45 10.94
C GLN A 4 -31.49 -5.69 11.06
N SER A 5 -30.98 -6.90 10.76
CA SER A 5 -29.54 -7.18 10.87
C SER A 5 -28.73 -6.52 9.74
N SER A 6 -29.30 -6.41 8.53
CA SER A 6 -28.61 -5.80 7.39
C SER A 6 -28.48 -4.28 7.49
N GLU A 7 -29.45 -3.59 8.08
CA GLU A 7 -29.38 -2.13 8.28
C GLU A 7 -28.33 -1.75 9.34
N PHE A 8 -28.24 -2.51 10.42
CA PHE A 8 -27.22 -2.33 11.45
C PHE A 8 -25.80 -2.57 10.90
N GLU A 9 -25.60 -3.64 10.12
CA GLU A 9 -24.30 -3.94 9.50
C GLU A 9 -23.86 -2.85 8.53
N GLU A 10 -24.77 -2.29 7.72
CA GLU A 10 -24.44 -1.20 6.80
C GLU A 10 -24.05 0.10 7.51
N GLU A 11 -24.66 0.38 8.66
CA GLU A 11 -24.41 1.61 9.42
C GLU A 11 -23.05 1.57 10.13
N ASP A 12 -22.70 0.43 10.73
CA ASP A 12 -21.39 0.18 11.34
C ASP A 12 -20.27 0.22 10.29
N ILE A 13 -20.45 -0.44 9.14
CA ILE A 13 -19.50 -0.40 8.03
C ILE A 13 -19.30 1.04 7.52
N ARG A 14 -20.36 1.86 7.49
CA ARG A 14 -20.27 3.28 7.12
C ARG A 14 -19.45 4.07 8.12
N GLY A 15 -19.60 3.79 9.41
CA GLY A 15 -18.86 4.42 10.51
C GLY A 15 -17.37 4.14 10.41
N VAL A 16 -16.99 2.86 10.33
CA VAL A 16 -15.60 2.42 10.18
C VAL A 16 -14.95 3.06 8.95
N ARG A 17 -15.65 3.06 7.82
CA ARG A 17 -15.12 3.65 6.58
C ARG A 17 -14.90 5.17 6.69
N LYS A 18 -15.81 5.90 7.33
CA LYS A 18 -15.65 7.36 7.54
C LYS A 18 -14.48 7.67 8.49
N SER A 19 -14.33 6.89 9.56
CA SER A 19 -13.20 7.01 10.47
C SER A 19 -11.88 6.75 9.74
N LEU A 20 -11.80 5.67 8.96
CA LEU A 20 -10.62 5.37 8.16
C LEU A 20 -10.30 6.47 7.14
N ALA A 21 -11.32 6.99 6.42
CA ALA A 21 -11.11 8.07 5.47
C ALA A 21 -10.56 9.35 6.13
N LYS A 22 -10.94 9.63 7.38
CA LYS A 22 -10.42 10.77 8.14
C LYS A 22 -8.93 10.60 8.47
N GLU A 23 -8.54 9.41 8.91
CA GLU A 23 -7.13 9.08 9.18
C GLU A 23 -6.28 9.12 7.90
N LEU A 24 -6.81 8.62 6.78
CA LEU A 24 -6.11 8.60 5.50
C LEU A 24 -6.03 9.98 4.81
N GLN A 25 -6.81 10.97 5.24
CA GLN A 25 -6.74 12.34 4.71
C GLN A 25 -5.68 13.21 5.40
N ILE A 26 -5.00 12.69 6.42
CA ILE A 26 -3.96 13.44 7.13
C ILE A 26 -2.80 13.73 6.15
N PRO A 27 -2.36 14.99 6.01
CA PRO A 27 -1.28 15.37 5.08
C PRO A 27 0.00 14.54 5.24
N TRP A 28 0.28 14.13 6.49
CA TRP A 28 1.40 13.26 6.84
C TRP A 28 1.39 11.91 6.14
N LEU A 29 0.23 11.41 5.71
CA LEU A 29 0.13 10.12 5.04
C LEU A 29 0.65 10.17 3.60
N ASN A 30 0.49 11.31 2.92
CA ASN A 30 1.10 11.52 1.61
C ASN A 30 2.63 11.65 1.74
N ILE A 31 3.10 12.31 2.81
CA ILE A 31 4.52 12.43 3.12
C ILE A 31 5.12 11.05 3.46
N SER A 32 4.44 10.25 4.28
CA SER A 32 4.89 8.91 4.64
C SER A 32 4.94 7.98 3.43
N ARG A 33 3.97 8.07 2.50
CA ARG A 33 4.00 7.36 1.22
C ARG A 33 5.23 7.72 0.40
N ALA A 34 5.47 9.03 0.20
CA ALA A 34 6.64 9.48 -0.55
C ALA A 34 7.96 9.02 0.12
N ALA A 35 8.03 9.11 1.45
CA ALA A 35 9.17 8.63 2.22
C ALA A 35 9.40 7.12 2.08
N LEU A 36 8.33 6.30 2.08
CA LEU A 36 8.40 4.85 1.86
C LEU A 36 8.92 4.51 0.47
N ILE A 37 8.49 5.23 -0.57
CA ILE A 37 8.99 5.04 -1.93
C ILE A 37 10.48 5.40 -2.03
N VAL A 38 10.87 6.54 -1.46
CA VAL A 38 12.29 6.96 -1.43
C VAL A 38 13.13 5.94 -0.66
N LEU A 39 12.63 5.45 0.47
CA LEU A 39 13.30 4.43 1.27
C LEU A 39 13.46 3.11 0.50
N TYR A 40 12.41 2.66 -0.20
CA TYR A 40 12.45 1.50 -1.06
C TYR A 40 13.55 1.63 -2.13
N CYS A 41 13.54 2.72 -2.90
CA CYS A 41 14.55 2.97 -3.93
C CYS A 41 15.98 3.04 -3.37
N ALA A 42 16.16 3.67 -2.19
CA ALA A 42 17.46 3.77 -1.55
C ALA A 42 17.98 2.39 -1.12
N LEU A 43 17.14 1.60 -0.46
CA LEU A 43 17.51 0.26 0.01
C LEU A 43 17.82 -0.69 -1.14
N THR A 44 17.00 -0.72 -2.19
CA THR A 44 17.26 -1.59 -3.36
C THR A 44 18.56 -1.20 -4.07
N THR A 45 18.85 0.10 -4.19
CA THR A 45 20.10 0.59 -4.78
C THR A 45 21.31 0.22 -3.93
N ILE A 46 21.26 0.44 -2.61
CA ILE A 46 22.34 0.10 -1.68
C ILE A 46 22.61 -1.39 -1.70
N MET A 47 21.57 -2.23 -1.58
CA MET A 47 21.73 -3.68 -1.58
C MET A 47 22.26 -4.20 -2.91
N SER A 48 21.80 -3.63 -4.04
CA SER A 48 22.35 -3.97 -5.37
C SER A 48 23.84 -3.63 -5.46
N SER A 49 24.28 -2.51 -4.87
CA SER A 49 25.71 -2.14 -4.86
C SER A 49 26.56 -2.99 -3.93
N LEU A 50 25.99 -3.46 -2.81
CA LEU A 50 26.68 -4.33 -1.86
C LEU A 50 26.72 -5.79 -2.30
N ASN A 51 25.89 -6.17 -3.28
CA ASN A 51 25.82 -7.54 -3.80
C ASN A 51 27.08 -7.97 -4.57
N GLU A 52 27.95 -7.02 -4.94
CA GLU A 52 29.24 -7.31 -5.57
C GLU A 52 30.31 -7.75 -4.55
N ASP A 53 30.16 -7.40 -3.26
CA ASP A 53 31.19 -7.59 -2.23
C ASP A 53 30.81 -8.62 -1.13
N LEU A 54 29.54 -9.05 -1.06
CA LEU A 54 29.01 -9.93 0.00
C LEU A 54 28.52 -11.28 -0.54
N ASP A 55 28.29 -12.22 0.37
CA ASP A 55 27.80 -13.57 0.06
C ASP A 55 26.44 -13.50 -0.66
N LYS A 56 26.49 -13.73 -1.98
CA LYS A 56 25.43 -13.40 -2.93
C LYS A 56 24.09 -14.03 -2.57
N ASP A 57 24.10 -15.29 -2.13
CA ASP A 57 22.89 -16.03 -1.79
C ASP A 57 22.15 -15.43 -0.59
N SER A 58 22.89 -14.93 0.41
CA SER A 58 22.27 -14.31 1.59
C SER A 58 21.68 -12.94 1.27
N ASN A 59 22.38 -12.14 0.46
CA ASN A 59 21.89 -10.82 0.05
C ASN A 59 20.68 -10.90 -0.88
N ASP A 60 20.65 -11.85 -1.83
CA ASP A 60 19.51 -12.05 -2.73
C ASP A 60 18.24 -12.40 -1.93
N ILE A 61 18.36 -13.26 -0.90
CA ILE A 61 17.24 -13.58 0.00
C ILE A 61 16.75 -12.34 0.76
N ILE A 62 17.66 -11.52 1.28
CA ILE A 62 17.29 -10.30 2.02
C ILE A 62 16.64 -9.29 1.09
N LEU A 63 17.18 -9.09 -0.12
CA LEU A 63 16.64 -8.17 -1.11
C LEU A 63 15.21 -8.57 -1.49
N HIS A 64 14.99 -9.84 -1.85
CA HIS A 64 13.65 -10.33 -2.19
C HIS A 64 12.67 -10.25 -1.01
N SER A 65 13.14 -10.47 0.22
CA SER A 65 12.31 -10.31 1.42
C SER A 65 11.89 -8.85 1.61
N LEU A 66 12.82 -7.91 1.43
CA LEU A 66 12.53 -6.47 1.52
C LEU A 66 11.55 -6.05 0.42
N GLU A 67 11.78 -6.44 -0.83
CA GLU A 67 10.87 -6.18 -1.95
C GLU A 67 9.45 -6.66 -1.64
N SER A 68 9.33 -7.90 -1.15
CA SER A 68 8.04 -8.49 -0.77
C SER A 68 7.32 -7.69 0.32
N ILE A 69 8.06 -7.23 1.34
CA ILE A 69 7.50 -6.40 2.42
C ILE A 69 6.99 -5.06 1.87
N PHE A 70 7.77 -4.37 1.04
CA PHE A 70 7.36 -3.09 0.47
C PHE A 70 6.15 -3.24 -0.45
N ILE A 71 6.11 -4.26 -1.30
CA ILE A 71 4.96 -4.57 -2.14
C ILE A 71 3.72 -4.83 -1.28
N ALA A 72 3.83 -5.63 -0.21
CA ALA A 72 2.73 -5.90 0.70
C ALA A 72 2.19 -4.62 1.36
N LEU A 73 3.08 -3.71 1.78
CA LEU A 73 2.70 -2.41 2.34
C LEU A 73 1.96 -1.55 1.32
N PHE A 74 2.43 -1.48 0.07
CA PHE A 74 1.77 -0.72 -0.99
C PHE A 74 0.40 -1.32 -1.37
N VAL A 75 0.29 -2.64 -1.42
CA VAL A 75 -1.00 -3.33 -1.67
C VAL A 75 -1.98 -3.04 -0.54
N LEU A 76 -1.54 -3.16 0.71
CA LEU A 76 -2.38 -2.85 1.87
C LEU A 76 -2.86 -1.41 1.83
N GLU A 77 -1.98 -0.47 1.51
CA GLU A 77 -2.32 0.94 1.35
C GLU A 77 -3.40 1.15 0.27
N ILE A 78 -3.23 0.56 -0.91
CA ILE A 78 -4.22 0.64 -2.00
C ILE A 78 -5.57 0.10 -1.56
N VAL A 79 -5.60 -1.05 -0.87
CA VAL A 79 -6.84 -1.67 -0.38
C VAL A 79 -7.53 -0.76 0.64
N LEU A 80 -6.78 -0.20 1.60
CA LEU A 80 -7.32 0.72 2.60
C LEU A 80 -7.90 1.99 1.98
N PHE A 81 -7.17 2.61 1.03
CA PHE A 81 -7.67 3.79 0.32
C PHE A 81 -8.89 3.48 -0.54
N LYS A 82 -8.87 2.38 -1.28
CA LYS A 82 -10.00 1.96 -2.10
C LYS A 82 -11.23 1.68 -1.24
N TYR A 83 -11.06 1.02 -0.09
CA TYR A 83 -12.12 0.75 0.88
C TYR A 83 -12.69 2.06 1.47
N ALA A 84 -11.82 2.98 1.90
CA ALA A 84 -12.19 4.26 2.49
C ALA A 84 -12.93 5.19 1.51
N PHE A 85 -12.40 5.36 0.29
CA PHE A 85 -12.86 6.38 -0.65
C PHE A 85 -13.79 5.86 -1.77
N LYS A 86 -13.91 4.54 -1.97
CA LYS A 86 -14.74 3.90 -3.01
C LYS A 86 -14.59 4.58 -4.38
N LYS A 87 -15.65 5.23 -4.90
CA LYS A 87 -15.63 5.90 -6.22
C LYS A 87 -14.62 7.04 -6.29
N LYS A 88 -14.47 7.82 -5.20
CA LYS A 88 -13.52 8.94 -5.13
C LYS A 88 -12.06 8.51 -5.25
N TYR A 89 -11.76 7.24 -4.94
CA TYR A 89 -10.43 6.68 -5.17
C TYR A 89 -10.03 6.77 -6.66
N TYR A 90 -10.96 6.42 -7.55
CA TYR A 90 -10.77 6.37 -9.00
C TYR A 90 -10.88 7.74 -9.69
N GLU A 91 -11.43 8.75 -9.01
CA GLU A 91 -11.46 10.12 -9.53
C GLU A 91 -10.03 10.71 -9.57
N ASN A 92 -9.13 10.23 -8.71
CA ASN A 92 -7.74 10.63 -8.72
C ASN A 92 -6.91 9.73 -9.64
N LYS A 93 -6.47 10.28 -10.79
CA LYS A 93 -5.65 9.57 -11.78
C LYS A 93 -4.35 9.00 -11.18
N PHE A 94 -3.75 9.65 -10.19
CA PHE A 94 -2.53 9.17 -9.54
C PHE A 94 -2.76 7.87 -8.77
N ASN A 95 -3.91 7.70 -8.13
CA ASN A 95 -4.25 6.46 -7.42
C ASN A 95 -4.40 5.28 -8.37
N ILE A 96 -4.98 5.51 -9.56
CA ILE A 96 -5.12 4.50 -10.61
C ILE A 96 -3.73 4.08 -11.11
N VAL A 97 -2.88 5.05 -11.46
CA VAL A 97 -1.52 4.76 -11.92
C VAL A 97 -0.74 3.99 -10.86
N ASN A 98 -0.81 4.42 -9.59
CA ASN A 98 -0.14 3.73 -8.49
C ASN A 98 -0.64 2.29 -8.33
N SER A 99 -1.95 2.05 -8.44
CA SER A 99 -2.53 0.70 -8.40
C SER A 99 -1.98 -0.19 -9.51
N ILE A 100 -1.89 0.34 -10.73
CA ILE A 100 -1.37 -0.40 -11.90
C ILE A 100 0.11 -0.71 -11.71
N LEU A 101 0.90 0.25 -11.24
CA LEU A 101 2.34 0.06 -10.99
C LEU A 101 2.58 -1.03 -9.94
N VAL A 102 1.90 -0.95 -8.79
CA VAL A 102 2.06 -1.96 -7.74
C VAL A 102 1.60 -3.34 -8.23
N ALA A 103 0.51 -3.41 -8.99
CA ALA A 103 0.06 -4.67 -9.58
C ALA A 103 1.04 -5.24 -10.60
N ALA A 104 1.70 -4.40 -11.41
CA ALA A 104 2.71 -4.84 -12.36
C ALA A 104 3.95 -5.39 -11.64
N VAL A 105 4.40 -4.72 -10.56
CA VAL A 105 5.54 -5.17 -9.75
C VAL A 105 5.23 -6.48 -9.02
N PHE A 106 4.00 -6.68 -8.54
CA PHE A 106 3.60 -7.93 -7.87
C PHE A 106 3.52 -9.15 -8.81
N LEU A 107 3.31 -8.93 -10.11
CA LEU A 107 3.18 -10.01 -11.10
C LEU A 107 4.50 -10.38 -11.80
N LEU A 108 5.58 -9.61 -11.57
CA LEU A 108 6.93 -9.88 -12.04
C LEU A 108 7.67 -10.78 -11.06
#